data_AF-A0A7C5TFF8-F1
#
_entry.id   AF-A0A7C5TFF8-F1
#
_cell.length_a   1.000
_cell.length_b   1.000
_cell.length_c   1.000
_cell.angle_alpha   90.00
_cell.angle_beta   90.00
_cell.angle_gamma   90.00
#
_symmetry.space_group_name_H-M   'P 1'
#
loop_
_entity.id
_entity.type
_entity.pdbx_description
1 polymer ?
#
loop_
_entity_poly.entity_id
_entity_poly.type
_entity_poly.pdbx_seq_one_letter_code
_entity_poly.pdbx_strand_id
1 'polypeptide(L)' 'MIDCIENVFTNTGLSIKDITLFDIDGNIVNSINDARYVRVVAEGKGVGGDQIFTLALIRIRNSYRVLYLQSAVRES' A
#
# COMPACT_ATOMS: atom_id res chain seq x y z
N MET A 1 3.22 -13.11 -0.81
CA MET A 1 2.84 -12.24 -1.95
C MET A 1 2.10 -10.99 -1.45
N ILE A 2 2.64 -10.37 -0.40
CA ILE A 2 2.42 -8.98 0.05
C ILE A 2 3.79 -8.35 0.42
N ASP A 3 4.83 -9.18 0.43
CA ASP A 3 6.20 -8.95 0.89
C ASP A 3 6.82 -7.70 0.25
N CYS A 4 6.50 -7.40 -1.01
CA CYS A 4 6.98 -6.17 -1.66
C CYS A 4 6.41 -4.88 -1.04
N ILE A 5 5.17 -4.91 -0.55
CA ILE A 5 4.52 -3.80 0.13
C ILE A 5 5.09 -3.70 1.55
N GLU A 6 5.14 -4.81 2.29
CA GLU A 6 5.73 -4.87 3.65
C GLU A 6 7.18 -4.37 3.68
N ASN A 7 7.98 -4.72 2.67
CA ASN A 7 9.37 -4.27 2.54
C ASN A 7 9.49 -2.74 2.40
N VAL A 8 8.51 -2.04 1.81
CA VAL A 8 8.53 -0.57 1.73
C VAL A 8 8.36 0.08 3.09
N PHE A 9 7.54 -0.52 3.96
CA PHE A 9 7.28 0.01 5.29
C PHE A 9 8.28 -0.49 6.34
N THR A 10 9.08 -1.49 6.00
CA THR A 10 10.16 -1.98 6.85
C THR A 10 11.15 -0.83 7.14
N ASN A 11 11.49 -0.63 8.41
CA ASN A 11 12.36 0.46 8.92
C ASN A 11 11.78 1.89 8.86
N THR A 12 10.52 2.09 8.47
CA THR A 12 9.89 3.43 8.48
C THR A 12 9.39 3.85 9.86
N GLY A 13 9.32 2.92 10.82
CA GLY A 13 8.66 3.14 12.12
C GLY A 13 7.12 3.08 12.06
N LEU A 14 6.56 2.77 10.88
CA LEU A 14 5.14 2.53 10.67
C LEU A 14 4.83 1.03 10.68
N SER A 15 3.69 0.67 11.25
CA SER A 15 3.08 -0.66 11.23
C SER A 15 1.87 -0.65 10.30
N ILE A 16 1.80 -1.60 9.38
CA ILE A 16 0.67 -1.73 8.46
C ILE A 16 -0.54 -2.26 9.23
N LYS A 17 -1.70 -1.61 9.06
CA LYS A 17 -3.01 -2.03 9.60
C LYS A 17 -3.88 -2.71 8.54
N ASP A 18 -3.88 -2.17 7.33
CA ASP A 18 -4.74 -2.64 6.24
C ASP A 18 -4.06 -2.47 4.88
N ILE A 19 -4.34 -3.40 3.98
CA ILE A 19 -3.90 -3.37 2.58
C ILE A 19 -5.11 -3.68 1.71
N THR A 20 -5.47 -2.74 0.85
CA THR A 20 -6.55 -2.90 -0.13
C THR A 20 -5.98 -2.83 -1.54
N LEU A 21 -6.36 -3.77 -2.41
CA LEU A 21 -5.95 -3.82 -3.80
C LEU A 21 -7.07 -3.29 -4.70
N PHE A 22 -6.71 -2.54 -5.73
CA PHE A 22 -7.65 -1.99 -6.70
C PHE A 22 -7.23 -2.31 -8.13
N ASP A 23 -8.18 -2.59 -9.02
CA ASP A 23 -7.95 -2.61 -10.47
C ASP A 23 -7.76 -1.18 -11.04
N ILE A 24 -7.68 -1.04 -12.36
CA ILE A 24 -7.47 0.28 -13.01
C ILE A 24 -8.67 1.23 -12.87
N ASP A 25 -9.87 0.67 -12.71
CA ASP A 25 -11.12 1.41 -12.64
C ASP A 25 -11.48 1.80 -11.19
N GLY A 26 -10.70 1.31 -10.22
CA GLY A 26 -10.89 1.58 -8.80
C GLY A 26 -11.79 0.59 -8.07
N ASN A 27 -12.07 -0.58 -8.65
CA ASN A 27 -12.80 -1.65 -7.96
C ASN A 27 -11.84 -2.44 -7.07
N ILE A 28 -12.33 -2.88 -5.91
CA ILE A 28 -11.55 -3.73 -4.99
C ILE A 28 -11.40 -5.12 -5.59
N VAL A 29 -10.17 -5.63 -5.58
CA VAL A 29 -9.83 -6.99 -6.04
C VAL A 29 -9.12 -7.78 -4.95
N ASN A 30 -9.23 -9.11 -5.00
CA ASN A 30 -8.62 -10.00 -4.01
C ASN A 30 -7.29 -10.62 -4.48
N SER A 31 -6.86 -10.31 -5.70
CA SER A 31 -5.69 -10.90 -6.35
C SER A 31 -4.78 -9.79 -6.87
N ILE A 32 -3.49 -9.90 -6.54
CA ILE A 32 -2.47 -8.95 -6.99
C ILE A 32 -2.27 -8.96 -8.52
N ASN A 33 -2.62 -10.06 -9.19
CA ASN A 33 -2.51 -10.15 -10.65
C ASN A 33 -3.51 -9.23 -11.35
N ASP A 34 -4.65 -9.00 -10.70
CA ASP A 34 -5.75 -8.17 -11.20
C ASP A 34 -5.63 -6.72 -10.71
N ALA A 35 -4.73 -6.47 -9.75
CA ALA A 35 -4.51 -5.15 -9.16
C ALA A 35 -3.61 -4.26 -10.03
N ARG A 36 -3.85 -2.96 -9.96
CA ARG A 36 -3.04 -1.87 -10.52
C ARG A 36 -2.65 -0.85 -9.46
N TYR A 37 -3.44 -0.72 -8.41
CA TYR A 37 -3.14 0.15 -7.28
C TYR A 37 -3.24 -0.61 -5.97
N VAL A 38 -2.50 -0.13 -4.97
CA VAL A 38 -2.54 -0.61 -3.59
C VAL A 38 -2.76 0.58 -2.69
N ARG A 39 -3.76 0.49 -1.81
CA ARG A 39 -3.90 1.39 -0.66
C ARG A 39 -3.35 0.68 0.58
N VAL A 40 -2.44 1.33 1.28
CA VAL A 40 -1.90 0.85 2.55
C VAL A 40 -2.32 1.82 3.64
N VAL A 41 -2.93 1.31 4.69
CA VAL A 41 -3.17 2.05 5.93
C VAL A 41 -2.14 1.60 6.94
N ALA A 42 -1.39 2.53 7.52
CA ALA A 42 -0.36 2.27 8.50
C ALA A 42 -0.46 3.24 9.69
N GLU A 43 0.05 2.84 10.85
CA GLU A 43 0.14 3.67 12.05
C GLU A 43 1.55 3.64 12.62
N GLY A 44 1.98 4.71 13.29
CA GLY A 44 3.31 4.79 13.90
C GLY A 44 3.25 5.45 15.27
N LYS A 45 4.12 5.02 16.18
CA LYS A 45 4.28 5.74 17.46
C LYS A 45 4.83 7.13 17.19
N GLY A 46 4.08 8.16 17.60
CA GLY A 46 4.47 9.56 17.40
C GLY A 46 4.08 10.16 16.05
N VAL A 47 3.44 9.39 15.16
CA VAL A 47 2.82 9.89 13.94
C VAL A 47 1.32 9.91 14.17
N GLY A 48 0.72 11.10 14.30
CA GLY A 48 -0.70 11.25 14.63
C GLY A 48 -1.60 10.72 13.50
N GLY A 49 -2.63 9.95 13.88
CA GLY A 49 -3.64 9.43 12.94
C GLY A 49 -3.17 8.28 12.04
N ASP A 50 -4.12 7.73 11.29
CA ASP A 50 -3.82 6.69 10.30
C ASP A 50 -3.15 7.31 9.07
N GLN A 51 -2.02 6.75 8.68
CA GLN A 51 -1.27 7.11 7.49
C GLN A 51 -1.77 6.27 6.31
N ILE A 52 -2.28 6.93 5.27
CA ILE A 52 -2.83 6.26 4.09
C ILE A 52 -1.90 6.51 2.91
N PHE A 53 -1.42 5.46 2.27
CA PHE A 53 -0.57 5.52 1.09
C PHE A 53 -1.28 4.90 -0.10
N THR A 54 -1.26 5.56 -1.25
CA THR A 54 -1.65 4.95 -2.52
C THR A 54 -0.40 4.72 -3.37
N LEU A 55 -0.25 3.49 -3.83
CA LEU A 55 0.90 3.04 -4.60
C LEU A 55 0.41 2.44 -5.92
N ALA A 56 1.10 2.72 -7.03
CA ALA A 56 0.92 1.97 -8.26
C ALA A 56 1.68 0.65 -8.16
N LEU A 57 1.05 -0.44 -8.59
CA LEU A 57 1.64 -1.76 -8.65
C LEU A 57 2.22 -2.00 -10.05
N ILE A 58 3.51 -2.30 -10.11
CA ILE A 58 4.25 -2.54 -11.35
C ILE A 58 4.73 -3.99 -11.36
N ARG A 59 4.25 -4.77 -12.33
CA ARG A 59 4.73 -6.14 -12.56
C ARG A 59 5.99 -6.10 -13.42
N ILE A 60 7.09 -6.66 -12.90
CA ILE A 60 8.35 -6.81 -13.62
C ILE A 60 8.71 -8.30 -13.65
N ARG A 61 8.50 -8.94 -14.80
CA ARG A 61 8.66 -10.41 -14.97
C ARG A 61 7.81 -11.17 -13.92
N ASN A 62 8.48 -11.80 -12.96
CA ASN A 62 7.88 -12.62 -11.91
C ASN A 62 7.83 -11.91 -10.54
N SER A 63 8.12 -10.61 -10.48
CA SER A 63 8.05 -9.83 -9.25
C SER A 63 7.15 -8.61 -9.38
N TYR A 64 6.70 -8.13 -8.23
CA TYR A 64 5.94 -6.90 -8.09
C TYR A 64 6.81 -5.84 -7.44
N ARG A 65 6.71 -4.62 -7.96
CA ARG A 65 7.25 -3.40 -7.35
C ARG A 65 6.11 -2.42 -7.15
N VAL A 66 6.34 -1.46 -6.27
CA VAL A 66 5.40 -0.38 -6.03
C VAL A 66 6.05 0.97 -6.34
N LEU A 67 5.26 1.89 -6.89
CA LEU A 67 5.63 3.28 -7.09
C LEU A 67 4.71 4.15 -6.24
N TYR A 68 5.29 5.08 -5.48
CA TYR A 68 4.52 6.02 -4.69
C TYR A 68 3.71 6.97 -5.58
N LEU A 69 2.42 7.14 -5.29
CA LEU A 69 1.55 8.10 -5.97
C LEU A 69 1.15 9.25 -5.05
N GLN A 70 0.58 8.93 -3.89
CA GLN A 70 0.06 9.93 -2.95
C GLN A 70 -0.01 9.36 -1.53
N SER A 71 -0.10 10.28 -0.56
CA SER A 71 -0.39 9.97 0.83
C SER A 71 -1.45 10.91 1.40
N ALA A 72 -2.12 10.46 2.45
CA ALA A 72 -3.05 11.24 3.24
C ALA A 72 -2.95 10.83 4.71
N VAL A 73 -3.36 11.73 5.61
CA VAL A 73 -3.49 11.44 7.04
C VAL A 73 -4.97 11.50 7.40
N ARG A 74 -5.46 10.47 8.07
CA ARG A 74 -6.77 10.51 8.72
C ARG A 74 -6.55 10.74 10.20
N GLU A 75 -6.80 11.97 10.63
CA GLU A 75 -6.82 12.31 12.05
C GLU A 75 -7.95 11.53 12.74
N SER A 76 -7.65 11.01 13.92
CA SER A 76 -8.59 10.31 14.80
C SER A 76 -9.39 11.29 15.64
#